data_AF-A0A7S0C0W7-F1
#
_entry.id   AF-A0A7S0C0W7-F1
#
_cell.length_a   1.000
_cell.length_b   1.000
_cell.length_c   1.000
_cell.angle_alpha   90.00
_cell.angle_beta   90.00
_cell.angle_gamma   90.00
#
_symmetry.space_group_name_H-M   'P 1'
#
loop_
_entity.id
_entity.type
_entity.pdbx_description
1 polymer ?
#
loop_
_entity_poly.entity_id
_entity_poly.type
_entity_poly.pdbx_seq_one_letter_code
_entity_poly.pdbx_strand_id
1 'polypeptide(L)'
;VSHNFLHIFSTEFATIHYQRNKMKFSVSALTFSVLAAISADAFSPSAFSGAPMAKVASSSSLKMSLEKYSDELKATAAQMVRPGFGLLACDESTGTVGARLESIGLENIEKNRQEWRQLLFTTPDLGKYISGAILFEETLYQSSTEGTPFVKLLNDNGIIPGIKVDSGLKALTGGGEGETWCSGLDGLYEKCARHYEQGARFAKWRTAVRIDVEKGLPTQLAVQEAAWGLARYARICQEAGLVPIVEPEILIDGIHDVATT
;
A
#
# COMPACT_ATOMS: atom_id res chain seq x y z
N VAL A 1 -32.25 -1.14 -15.68
CA VAL A 1 -31.61 0.13 -15.25
C VAL A 1 -30.14 -0.18 -15.07
N SER A 2 -29.37 0.21 -16.08
CA SER A 2 -28.06 -0.32 -16.46
C SER A 2 -26.91 0.21 -15.59
N HIS A 3 -25.93 -0.66 -15.40
CA HIS A 3 -24.65 -0.41 -14.75
C HIS A 3 -23.86 0.68 -15.48
N ASN A 4 -23.24 1.59 -14.73
CA ASN A 4 -22.15 2.43 -15.20
C ASN A 4 -21.05 2.42 -14.13
N PHE A 5 -20.01 1.62 -14.37
CA PHE A 5 -18.73 1.73 -13.68
C PHE A 5 -17.84 2.62 -14.57
N LEU A 6 -17.44 3.78 -14.07
CA LEU A 6 -16.52 4.68 -14.77
C LEU A 6 -15.08 4.22 -14.49
N HIS A 7 -14.36 3.80 -15.54
CA HIS A 7 -12.91 3.70 -15.54
C HIS A 7 -12.31 5.08 -15.88
N ILE A 8 -11.39 5.57 -15.06
CA ILE A 8 -10.57 6.74 -15.38
C ILE A 8 -9.21 6.21 -15.87
N PHE A 9 -8.90 6.45 -17.14
CA PHE A 9 -7.60 6.16 -17.75
C PHE A 9 -6.71 7.42 -17.70
N SER A 10 -5.42 7.23 -17.41
CA SER A 10 -4.36 8.22 -17.64
C SER A 10 -3.30 7.58 -18.53
N THR A 11 -3.03 8.20 -19.67
CA THR A 11 -2.13 7.72 -20.75
C THR A 11 -0.77 8.44 -20.76
N GLU A 12 0.28 7.62 -20.77
CA GLU A 12 1.61 7.64 -21.43
C GLU A 12 2.39 8.94 -21.77
N PHE A 13 3.72 8.88 -21.56
CA PHE A 13 4.72 8.80 -22.66
C PHE A 13 6.04 8.17 -22.17
N ALA A 14 6.55 7.16 -22.88
CA ALA A 14 7.86 6.55 -22.69
C ALA A 14 8.67 6.62 -24.01
N THR A 15 9.96 6.94 -23.91
CA THR A 15 10.92 6.88 -25.03
C THR A 15 11.88 5.72 -24.82
N ILE A 16 11.98 4.86 -25.84
CA ILE A 16 12.82 3.66 -25.89
C ILE A 16 14.25 4.02 -26.34
N HIS A 17 15.27 3.47 -25.69
CA HIS A 17 16.56 3.21 -26.33
C HIS A 17 17.10 1.82 -25.97
N TYR A 18 17.21 0.98 -27.00
CA TYR A 18 17.75 -0.39 -26.99
C TYR A 18 19.22 -0.37 -27.44
N GLN A 19 20.10 -1.06 -26.70
CA GLN A 19 21.35 -1.64 -27.23
C GLN A 19 21.72 -2.92 -26.48
N ARG A 20 22.26 -3.89 -27.22
CA ARG A 20 22.45 -5.31 -26.88
C ARG A 20 23.90 -5.71 -27.10
N ASN A 21 24.49 -6.51 -26.20
CA ASN A 21 25.53 -7.54 -26.46
C ASN A 21 25.87 -8.32 -25.16
N LYS A 22 25.61 -9.65 -25.07
CA LYS A 22 26.51 -10.82 -25.22
C LYS A 22 27.75 -10.75 -24.29
N MET A 23 28.06 -11.72 -23.39
CA MET A 23 28.28 -13.17 -23.60
C MET A 23 28.60 -13.90 -22.25
N LYS A 24 28.14 -15.17 -22.07
CA LYS A 24 28.79 -16.43 -21.54
C LYS A 24 29.86 -16.37 -20.41
N PHE A 25 30.06 -17.29 -19.45
CA PHE A 25 29.78 -18.73 -19.20
C PHE A 25 30.15 -19.07 -17.72
N SER A 26 29.60 -20.15 -17.15
CA SER A 26 30.28 -21.21 -16.34
C SER A 26 29.62 -21.59 -15.01
N VAL A 27 29.45 -22.91 -14.87
CA VAL A 27 28.89 -23.70 -13.76
C VAL A 27 29.99 -23.99 -12.75
N SER A 28 29.65 -24.09 -11.46
CA SER A 28 30.26 -25.05 -10.52
C SER A 28 29.36 -25.27 -9.31
N ALA A 29 29.01 -26.54 -9.11
CA ALA A 29 28.32 -27.07 -7.95
C ALA A 29 29.26 -27.17 -6.76
N LEU A 30 28.80 -26.86 -5.56
CA LEU A 30 29.38 -27.39 -4.33
C LEU A 30 28.28 -27.71 -3.33
N THR A 31 28.02 -29.01 -3.19
CA THR A 31 27.30 -29.65 -2.10
C THR A 31 28.12 -29.57 -0.82
N PHE A 32 27.50 -29.18 0.30
CA PHE A 32 28.02 -29.48 1.63
C PHE A 32 26.92 -30.15 2.46
N SER A 33 27.16 -31.42 2.76
CA SER A 33 26.39 -32.23 3.70
C SER A 33 26.71 -31.80 5.14
N VAL A 34 25.68 -31.61 5.97
CA VAL A 34 25.82 -31.63 7.42
C VAL A 34 24.81 -32.62 7.96
N LEU A 35 25.30 -33.77 8.40
CA LEU A 35 24.58 -34.71 9.24
C LEU A 35 25.41 -34.87 10.51
N ALA A 36 24.89 -34.38 11.64
CA ALA A 36 25.38 -34.76 12.96
C ALA A 36 24.16 -35.01 13.84
N ALA A 37 24.00 -36.29 14.18
CA ALA A 37 22.97 -36.83 15.04
C ALA A 37 23.10 -36.28 16.47
N ILE A 38 21.98 -35.91 17.07
CA ILE A 38 21.84 -35.89 18.52
C ILE A 38 20.74 -36.88 18.87
N SER A 39 21.15 -37.86 19.66
CA SER A 39 20.41 -39.00 20.18
C SER A 39 19.12 -38.59 20.89
N ALA A 40 18.04 -39.26 20.53
CA ALA A 40 16.87 -39.41 21.38
C ALA A 40 17.23 -40.33 22.55
N ASP A 41 17.17 -39.82 23.78
CA ASP A 41 16.93 -40.60 25.00
C ASP A 41 16.83 -39.65 26.20
N ALA A 42 15.60 -39.22 26.54
CA ALA A 42 15.18 -38.84 27.89
C ALA A 42 13.70 -38.43 27.90
N PHE A 43 12.80 -39.40 27.74
CA PHE A 43 11.41 -39.25 28.19
C PHE A 43 11.16 -40.25 29.31
N SER A 44 11.22 -39.77 30.56
CA SER A 44 10.75 -40.48 31.74
C SER A 44 9.60 -39.69 32.35
N PRO A 45 8.37 -40.24 32.47
CA PRO A 45 7.21 -39.52 32.95
C PRO A 45 6.99 -39.79 34.44
N SER A 46 7.69 -39.09 35.32
CA SER A 46 7.27 -39.00 36.73
C SER A 46 8.05 -37.94 37.49
N ALA A 47 7.47 -36.74 37.60
CA ALA A 47 7.50 -35.88 38.80
C ALA A 47 7.13 -34.44 38.41
N PHE A 48 5.85 -34.10 38.46
CA PHE A 48 5.43 -32.74 38.76
C PHE A 48 4.31 -32.82 39.79
N SER A 49 4.70 -32.73 41.06
CA SER A 49 3.76 -32.46 42.15
C SER A 49 3.36 -30.99 42.12
N GLY A 50 2.14 -30.72 42.59
CA GLY A 50 1.38 -29.52 42.31
C GLY A 50 2.04 -28.19 42.70
N ALA A 51 2.01 -27.25 41.75
CA ALA A 51 1.96 -25.82 42.04
C ALA A 51 0.51 -25.35 41.82
N PRO A 52 -0.04 -24.45 42.66
CA PRO A 52 -1.38 -23.94 42.46
C PRO A 52 -1.40 -23.10 41.19
N MET A 53 -2.36 -23.36 40.29
CA MET A 53 -2.64 -22.49 39.15
C MET A 53 -2.94 -21.09 39.68
N ALA A 54 -1.98 -20.17 39.53
CA ALA A 54 -2.27 -18.76 39.59
C ALA A 54 -3.38 -18.49 38.56
N LYS A 55 -4.48 -17.88 38.99
CA LYS A 55 -5.50 -17.34 38.09
C LYS A 55 -4.78 -16.37 37.15
N VAL A 56 -4.54 -16.81 35.92
CA VAL A 56 -4.15 -15.92 34.83
C VAL A 56 -5.26 -14.90 34.76
N ALA A 57 -4.95 -13.67 35.17
CA ALA A 57 -5.83 -12.54 35.01
C ALA A 57 -6.25 -12.53 33.55
N SER A 58 -7.56 -12.60 33.31
CA SER A 58 -8.20 -12.43 32.02
C SER A 58 -7.45 -11.33 31.27
N SER A 59 -6.65 -11.70 30.26
CA SER A 59 -6.12 -10.73 29.32
C SER A 59 -7.33 -9.95 28.87
N SER A 60 -7.37 -8.65 29.17
CA SER A 60 -8.34 -7.75 28.56
C SER A 60 -8.26 -8.05 27.09
N SER A 61 -9.29 -8.73 26.54
CA SER A 61 -9.37 -8.94 25.11
C SER A 61 -9.16 -7.57 24.52
N LEU A 62 -8.14 -7.37 23.69
CA LEU A 62 -8.03 -6.17 22.89
C LEU A 62 -9.40 -6.03 22.23
N LYS A 63 -10.23 -5.12 22.74
CA LYS A 63 -11.55 -4.84 22.18
C LYS A 63 -11.25 -4.03 20.92
N MET A 64 -10.81 -4.73 19.89
CA MET A 64 -10.63 -4.24 18.54
C MET A 64 -12.03 -4.02 17.95
N SER A 65 -12.73 -3.02 18.49
CA SER A 65 -14.10 -2.71 18.13
C SER A 65 -14.10 -1.78 16.93
N LEU A 66 -14.84 -2.16 15.87
CA LEU A 66 -15.15 -1.27 14.74
C LEU A 66 -16.08 -0.13 15.14
N GLU A 67 -16.65 -0.18 16.34
CA GLU A 67 -17.67 0.78 16.77
C GLU A 67 -17.08 2.18 16.97
N LYS A 68 -15.82 2.28 17.39
CA LYS A 68 -15.18 3.56 17.75
C LYS A 68 -15.24 4.60 16.63
N TYR A 69 -14.93 4.19 15.40
CA TYR A 69 -14.87 5.07 14.23
C TYR A 69 -15.99 4.80 13.21
N SER A 70 -16.97 3.95 13.53
CA SER A 70 -17.93 3.45 12.54
C SER A 70 -18.64 4.56 11.76
N ASP A 71 -19.12 5.58 12.46
CA ASP A 71 -19.89 6.66 11.84
C ASP A 71 -18.98 7.65 11.10
N GLU A 72 -17.78 7.93 11.64
CA GLU A 72 -16.78 8.77 10.97
C GLU A 72 -16.27 8.14 9.68
N LEU A 73 -16.03 6.82 9.68
CA LEU A 73 -15.63 6.07 8.49
C LEU A 73 -16.70 6.14 7.39
N LYS A 74 -17.98 5.94 7.74
CA LYS A 74 -19.10 6.07 6.78
C LYS A 74 -19.21 7.49 6.23
N ALA A 75 -19.11 8.50 7.11
CA ALA A 75 -19.18 9.90 6.71
C ALA A 75 -18.03 10.29 5.78
N THR A 76 -16.80 9.89 6.12
CA THR A 76 -15.60 10.13 5.30
C THR A 76 -15.73 9.46 3.95
N ALA A 77 -16.11 8.18 3.92
CA ALA A 77 -16.30 7.44 2.67
C ALA A 77 -17.35 8.09 1.77
N ALA A 78 -18.49 8.51 2.34
CA ALA A 78 -19.54 9.22 1.60
C ALA A 78 -19.06 10.57 1.04
N GLN A 79 -18.24 11.30 1.77
CA GLN A 79 -17.65 12.56 1.29
C GLN A 79 -16.61 12.34 0.18
N MET A 80 -15.80 11.27 0.27
CA MET A 80 -14.80 10.93 -0.74
C MET A 80 -15.44 10.63 -2.10
N VAL A 81 -16.60 9.97 -2.15
CA VAL A 81 -17.23 9.50 -3.41
C VAL A 81 -18.44 10.32 -3.85
N ARG A 82 -18.59 11.55 -3.35
CA ARG A 82 -19.73 12.40 -3.70
C ARG A 82 -19.76 12.69 -5.22
N PRO A 83 -20.95 12.72 -5.87
CA PRO A 83 -21.05 12.90 -7.31
C PRO A 83 -20.35 14.15 -7.84
N GLY A 84 -19.59 14.01 -8.92
CA GLY A 84 -18.84 15.11 -9.55
C GLY A 84 -17.46 15.36 -8.94
N PHE A 85 -17.02 14.56 -7.98
CA PHE A 85 -15.69 14.67 -7.35
C PHE A 85 -14.85 13.41 -7.58
N GLY A 86 -13.54 13.59 -7.61
CA GLY A 86 -12.55 12.53 -7.69
C GLY A 86 -11.48 12.62 -6.59
N LEU A 87 -10.56 11.66 -6.61
CA LEU A 87 -9.38 11.65 -5.74
C LEU A 87 -8.14 12.05 -6.53
N LEU A 88 -7.27 12.84 -5.89
CA LEU A 88 -5.95 13.17 -6.42
C LEU A 88 -4.91 12.19 -5.83
N ALA A 89 -4.38 11.29 -6.65
CA ALA A 89 -3.26 10.45 -6.25
C ALA A 89 -1.93 11.21 -6.42
N CYS A 90 -1.35 11.66 -5.31
CA CYS A 90 -0.04 12.32 -5.25
C CYS A 90 0.86 11.65 -4.21
N ASP A 91 0.73 10.33 -4.11
CA ASP A 91 1.43 9.43 -3.19
C ASP A 91 2.66 8.77 -3.83
N GLU A 92 3.24 9.42 -4.84
CA GLU A 92 4.49 8.96 -5.44
C GLU A 92 5.59 8.87 -4.36
N SER A 93 6.28 7.73 -4.32
CA SER A 93 7.47 7.58 -3.48
C SER A 93 8.57 8.55 -3.94
N THR A 94 9.56 8.79 -3.07
CA THR A 94 10.72 9.64 -3.38
C THR A 94 11.41 9.26 -4.70
N GLY A 95 11.51 7.97 -5.03
CA GLY A 95 12.07 7.50 -6.30
C GLY A 95 11.14 7.80 -7.48
N THR A 96 9.84 7.55 -7.33
CA THR A 96 8.85 7.76 -8.39
C THR A 96 8.68 9.24 -8.75
N VAL A 97 8.58 10.13 -7.76
CA VAL A 97 8.51 11.58 -8.02
C VAL A 97 9.86 12.11 -8.53
N GLY A 98 10.97 11.54 -8.07
CA GLY A 98 12.31 11.87 -8.56
C GLY A 98 12.44 11.70 -10.06
N ALA A 99 12.06 10.53 -10.58
CA ALA A 99 12.07 10.26 -12.02
C ALA A 99 11.22 11.27 -12.82
N ARG A 100 10.09 11.74 -12.25
CA ARG A 100 9.25 12.77 -12.89
C ARG A 100 9.92 14.14 -12.89
N LEU A 101 10.54 14.55 -11.77
CA LEU A 101 11.29 15.80 -11.68
C LEU A 101 12.49 15.82 -12.63
N GLU A 102 13.25 14.72 -12.67
CA GLU A 102 14.40 14.58 -13.55
C GLU A 102 14.02 14.67 -15.02
N SER A 103 12.85 14.13 -15.41
CA SER A 103 12.35 14.21 -16.79
C SER A 103 12.10 15.64 -17.29
N ILE A 104 11.93 16.60 -16.37
CA ILE A 104 11.76 18.03 -16.68
C ILE A 104 12.98 18.86 -16.30
N GLY A 105 14.12 18.22 -15.99
CA GLY A 105 15.38 18.88 -15.68
C GLY A 105 15.50 19.40 -14.24
N LEU A 106 14.66 18.94 -13.31
CA LEU A 106 14.76 19.27 -11.88
C LEU A 106 15.42 18.14 -11.08
N GLU A 107 16.25 18.51 -10.11
CA GLU A 107 16.92 17.55 -9.22
C GLU A 107 15.92 16.94 -8.22
N ASN A 108 16.10 15.66 -7.86
CA ASN A 108 15.32 14.98 -6.84
C ASN A 108 15.75 15.35 -5.40
N ILE A 109 15.54 16.60 -5.02
CA ILE A 109 15.74 17.09 -3.65
C ILE A 109 14.39 17.36 -2.97
N GLU A 110 14.38 17.34 -1.63
CA GLU A 110 13.16 17.53 -0.84
C GLU A 110 12.44 18.84 -1.19
N LYS A 111 13.19 19.94 -1.33
CA LYS A 111 12.64 21.24 -1.72
C LYS A 111 11.82 21.18 -3.02
N ASN A 112 12.33 20.50 -4.05
CA ASN A 112 11.63 20.40 -5.34
C ASN A 112 10.37 19.52 -5.22
N ARG A 113 10.41 18.46 -4.41
CA ARG A 113 9.23 17.63 -4.12
C ARG A 113 8.17 18.41 -3.33
N GLN A 114 8.59 19.21 -2.36
CA GLN A 114 7.73 20.11 -1.59
C GLN A 114 7.07 21.14 -2.50
N GLU A 115 7.83 21.85 -3.33
CA GLU A 115 7.31 22.84 -4.29
C GLU A 115 6.34 22.18 -5.30
N TRP A 116 6.66 20.97 -5.76
CA TRP A 116 5.77 20.17 -6.63
C TRP A 116 4.41 19.89 -5.96
N ARG A 117 4.39 19.49 -4.68
CA ARG A 117 3.14 19.26 -3.93
C ARG A 117 2.41 20.55 -3.61
N GLN A 118 3.14 21.61 -3.27
CA GLN A 118 2.57 22.91 -3.02
C GLN A 118 1.85 23.46 -4.25
N LEU A 119 2.44 23.32 -5.45
CA LEU A 119 1.79 23.69 -6.70
C LEU A 119 0.42 23.04 -6.84
N LEU A 120 0.31 21.74 -6.52
CA LEU A 120 -0.97 21.03 -6.56
C LEU A 120 -1.94 21.59 -5.51
N PHE A 121 -1.55 21.68 -4.24
CA PHE A 121 -2.47 22.00 -3.14
C PHE A 121 -2.84 23.48 -3.04
N THR A 122 -2.11 24.35 -3.73
CA THR A 122 -2.42 25.79 -3.84
C THR A 122 -3.16 26.14 -5.13
N THR A 123 -3.49 25.14 -5.96
CA THR A 123 -4.30 25.35 -7.17
C THR A 123 -5.66 25.93 -6.79
N PRO A 124 -6.04 27.12 -7.30
CA PRO A 124 -7.32 27.73 -7.00
C PRO A 124 -8.47 26.79 -7.39
N ASP A 125 -9.51 26.77 -6.56
CA ASP A 125 -10.74 26.01 -6.81
C ASP A 125 -10.58 24.48 -6.94
N LEU A 126 -9.41 23.90 -6.62
CA LEU A 126 -9.17 22.46 -6.72
C LEU A 126 -10.23 21.65 -5.93
N GLY A 127 -10.61 22.15 -4.77
CA GLY A 127 -11.63 21.56 -3.89
C GLY A 127 -13.05 21.52 -4.47
N LYS A 128 -13.31 22.11 -5.65
CA LYS A 128 -14.58 21.98 -6.38
C LYS A 128 -14.69 20.66 -7.14
N TYR A 129 -13.58 19.96 -7.35
CA TYR A 129 -13.51 18.73 -8.14
C TYR A 129 -12.82 17.58 -7.41
N ILE A 130 -11.96 17.89 -6.44
CA ILE A 130 -11.24 16.88 -5.66
C ILE A 130 -11.84 16.80 -4.26
N SER A 131 -12.26 15.61 -3.85
CA SER A 131 -12.79 15.34 -2.51
C SER A 131 -11.70 14.87 -1.54
N GLY A 132 -10.63 14.26 -2.05
CA GLY A 132 -9.51 13.79 -1.25
C GLY A 132 -8.21 13.68 -2.02
N ALA A 133 -7.09 13.79 -1.32
CA ALA A 133 -5.75 13.67 -1.89
C ALA A 133 -4.95 12.59 -1.16
N ILE A 134 -4.42 11.61 -1.90
CA ILE A 134 -3.58 10.54 -1.37
C ILE A 134 -2.15 11.04 -1.32
N LEU A 135 -1.58 11.09 -0.12
CA LEU A 135 -0.25 11.62 0.13
C LEU A 135 0.77 10.50 0.33
N PHE A 136 2.04 10.84 0.08
CA PHE A 136 3.17 10.08 0.59
C PHE A 136 3.52 10.55 2.00
N GLU A 137 4.19 9.70 2.80
CA GLU A 137 4.49 9.98 4.20
C GLU A 137 5.30 11.27 4.37
N GLU A 138 6.29 11.52 3.50
CA GLU A 138 7.04 12.79 3.47
C GLU A 138 6.10 14.00 3.37
N THR A 139 5.12 13.95 2.46
CA THR A 139 4.19 15.06 2.22
C THR A 139 3.18 15.28 3.36
N LEU A 140 2.73 14.21 4.03
CA LEU A 140 1.75 14.32 5.13
C LEU A 140 2.31 15.12 6.33
N TYR A 141 3.62 15.02 6.56
CA TYR A 141 4.33 15.72 7.65
C TYR A 141 5.06 17.01 7.18
N GLN A 142 4.99 17.34 5.89
CA GLN A 142 5.57 18.56 5.34
C GLN A 142 4.63 19.77 5.45
N SER A 143 5.23 20.95 5.33
CA SER A 143 4.55 22.24 5.20
C SER A 143 4.88 22.86 3.84
N SER A 144 4.13 23.89 3.45
CA SER A 144 4.47 24.74 2.31
C SER A 144 5.73 25.58 2.58
N THR A 145 6.26 26.25 1.56
CA THR A 145 7.39 27.18 1.67
C THR A 145 7.08 28.38 2.56
N GLU A 146 5.81 28.69 2.79
CA GLU A 146 5.33 29.72 3.70
C GLU A 146 5.07 29.19 5.13
N GLY A 147 5.37 27.91 5.39
CA GLY A 147 5.25 27.28 6.70
C GLY A 147 3.85 26.76 7.05
N THR A 148 2.91 26.73 6.09
CA THR A 148 1.57 26.18 6.36
C THR A 148 1.56 24.67 6.14
N PRO A 149 1.13 23.83 7.11
CA PRO A 149 1.06 22.39 6.91
C PRO A 149 0.21 22.00 5.70
N PHE A 150 0.64 21.03 4.89
CA PHE A 150 -0.13 20.63 3.70
C PHE A 150 -1.50 20.06 4.06
N VAL A 151 -1.60 19.34 5.18
CA VAL A 151 -2.87 18.89 5.76
C VAL A 151 -3.84 20.06 5.95
N LYS A 152 -3.35 21.21 6.43
CA LYS A 152 -4.17 22.41 6.63
C LYS A 152 -4.61 23.00 5.27
N LEU A 153 -3.69 23.12 4.31
CA LEU A 153 -4.02 23.63 2.97
C LEU A 153 -5.10 22.78 2.27
N LEU A 154 -5.04 21.46 2.40
CA LEU A 154 -6.05 20.55 1.86
C LEU A 154 -7.40 20.75 2.57
N ASN A 155 -7.41 20.76 3.90
CA ASN A 155 -8.63 20.95 4.69
C ASN A 155 -9.29 22.31 4.43
N ASP A 156 -8.51 23.40 4.31
CA ASP A 156 -9.01 24.73 3.99
C ASP A 156 -9.69 24.78 2.60
N ASN A 157 -9.27 23.90 1.69
CA ASN A 157 -9.89 23.72 0.37
C ASN A 157 -11.00 22.65 0.37
N GLY A 158 -11.37 22.08 1.51
CA GLY A 158 -12.39 21.01 1.60
C GLY A 158 -11.95 19.68 0.97
N ILE A 159 -10.63 19.45 0.87
CA ILE A 159 -10.02 18.21 0.38
C ILE A 159 -9.58 17.37 1.57
N ILE A 160 -10.07 16.14 1.65
CA ILE A 160 -9.74 15.21 2.73
C ILE A 160 -8.30 14.69 2.52
N PRO A 161 -7.41 14.77 3.51
CA PRO A 161 -6.09 14.15 3.43
C PRO A 161 -6.17 12.63 3.56
N GLY A 162 -5.50 11.92 2.66
CA GLY A 162 -5.31 10.47 2.70
C GLY A 162 -3.83 10.10 2.65
N ILE A 163 -3.51 8.85 2.96
CA ILE A 163 -2.11 8.40 3.09
C ILE A 163 -1.89 7.03 2.44
N LYS A 164 -0.83 6.89 1.64
CA LYS A 164 -0.33 5.59 1.23
C LYS A 164 0.39 4.92 2.40
N VAL A 165 -0.02 3.70 2.76
CA VAL A 165 0.54 2.99 3.92
C VAL A 165 1.25 1.68 3.57
N ASP A 166 1.16 1.21 2.32
CA ASP A 166 1.95 0.08 1.86
C ASP A 166 3.44 0.42 1.71
N SER A 167 4.28 -0.60 1.87
CA SER A 167 5.73 -0.53 1.72
C SER A 167 6.21 -1.07 0.36
N GLY A 168 5.29 -1.19 -0.60
CA GLY A 168 5.57 -1.64 -1.95
C GLY A 168 5.60 -3.16 -2.15
N LEU A 169 5.73 -3.51 -3.43
CA LEU A 169 5.68 -4.87 -3.95
C LEU A 169 7.02 -5.59 -3.77
N LYS A 170 6.94 -6.89 -3.49
CA LYS A 170 8.07 -7.82 -3.37
C LYS A 170 7.76 -9.09 -4.17
N ALA A 171 8.79 -9.78 -4.64
CA ALA A 171 8.61 -11.06 -5.33
C ALA A 171 7.86 -12.06 -4.44
N LEU A 172 6.88 -12.76 -5.02
CA LEU A 172 6.11 -13.78 -4.31
C LEU A 172 6.82 -15.13 -4.40
N THR A 173 7.50 -15.51 -3.32
CA THR A 173 8.12 -16.84 -3.22
C THR A 173 7.06 -17.94 -3.34
N GLY A 174 7.28 -18.89 -4.26
CA GLY A 174 6.32 -19.96 -4.54
C GLY A 174 5.20 -19.57 -5.51
N GLY A 175 5.10 -18.30 -5.89
CA GLY A 175 4.26 -17.84 -7.00
C GLY A 175 4.91 -18.07 -8.36
N GLY A 176 4.18 -17.71 -9.41
CA GLY A 176 4.67 -17.68 -10.78
C GLY A 176 5.72 -16.58 -11.01
N GLU A 177 6.46 -16.71 -12.11
CA GLU A 177 7.51 -15.75 -12.46
C GLU A 177 6.95 -14.33 -12.59
N GLY A 178 7.52 -13.38 -11.84
CA GLY A 178 7.11 -11.97 -11.87
C GLY A 178 5.85 -11.64 -11.06
N GLU A 179 5.25 -12.62 -10.36
CA GLU A 179 4.19 -12.34 -9.39
C GLU A 179 4.75 -11.71 -8.11
N THR A 180 3.92 -10.89 -7.47
CA THR A 180 4.33 -10.09 -6.33
C THR A 180 3.32 -10.16 -5.19
N TRP A 181 3.79 -9.88 -3.99
CA TRP A 181 2.95 -9.54 -2.83
C TRP A 181 3.30 -8.14 -2.34
N CYS A 182 2.36 -7.47 -1.68
CA CYS A 182 2.59 -6.15 -1.13
C CYS A 182 2.90 -6.20 0.37
N SER A 183 3.94 -5.49 0.79
CA SER A 183 4.43 -5.51 2.18
C SER A 183 3.99 -4.28 2.98
N GLY A 184 4.10 -4.35 4.32
CA GLY A 184 3.82 -3.21 5.22
C GLY A 184 2.81 -3.47 6.33
N LEU A 185 2.40 -4.72 6.57
CA LEU A 185 1.42 -5.05 7.62
C LEU A 185 2.03 -4.98 9.03
N ASP A 186 3.34 -5.21 9.17
CA ASP A 186 4.04 -5.15 10.45
C ASP A 186 4.04 -3.70 10.99
N GLY A 187 3.43 -3.50 12.16
CA GLY A 187 3.30 -2.17 12.79
C GLY A 187 2.30 -1.22 12.09
N LEU A 188 1.45 -1.76 11.21
CA LEU A 188 0.51 -0.94 10.41
C LEU A 188 -0.49 -0.19 11.29
N TYR A 189 -0.98 -0.80 12.38
CA TYR A 189 -1.96 -0.15 13.26
C TYR A 189 -1.39 1.13 13.88
N GLU A 190 -0.20 1.04 14.47
CA GLU A 190 0.50 2.18 15.07
C GLU A 190 0.83 3.24 14.02
N LYS A 191 1.19 2.82 12.81
CA LYS A 191 1.42 3.72 11.67
C LYS A 191 0.13 4.47 11.30
N CYS A 192 -0.98 3.76 11.12
CA CYS A 192 -2.28 4.36 10.80
C CYS A 192 -2.77 5.31 11.90
N ALA A 193 -2.61 4.95 13.17
CA ALA A 193 -2.98 5.81 14.30
C ALA A 193 -2.20 7.15 14.28
N ARG A 194 -0.88 7.11 14.04
CA ARG A 194 -0.06 8.33 13.89
C ARG A 194 -0.48 9.18 12.70
N HIS A 195 -0.87 8.56 11.58
CA HIS A 195 -1.35 9.30 10.42
C HIS A 195 -2.74 9.91 10.64
N TYR A 196 -3.63 9.22 11.36
CA TYR A 196 -4.92 9.75 11.78
C TYR A 196 -4.75 11.00 12.65
N GLU A 197 -3.85 10.95 13.64
CA GLU A 197 -3.46 12.09 14.49
C GLU A 197 -2.90 13.26 13.68
N GLN A 198 -2.09 12.97 12.67
CA GLN A 198 -1.55 13.98 11.75
C GLN A 198 -2.61 14.61 10.83
N GLY A 199 -3.78 13.99 10.69
CA GLY A 199 -4.94 14.53 9.95
C GLY A 199 -5.39 13.71 8.74
N ALA A 200 -4.78 12.57 8.46
CA ALA A 200 -5.30 11.66 7.44
C ALA A 200 -6.65 11.07 7.89
N ARG A 201 -7.56 10.82 6.94
CA ARG A 201 -8.87 10.19 7.19
C ARG A 201 -9.16 8.98 6.32
N PHE A 202 -8.29 8.73 5.33
CA PHE A 202 -8.32 7.52 4.55
C PHE A 202 -6.91 7.05 4.23
N ALA A 203 -6.78 5.78 3.89
CA ALA A 203 -5.53 5.15 3.54
C ALA A 203 -5.62 4.52 2.15
N LYS A 204 -4.48 4.26 1.54
CA LYS A 204 -4.36 3.50 0.30
C LYS A 204 -3.37 2.36 0.46
N TRP A 205 -3.70 1.21 -0.12
CA TRP A 205 -2.81 0.07 -0.24
C TRP A 205 -2.94 -0.57 -1.61
N ARG A 206 -1.85 -0.56 -2.38
CA ARG A 206 -1.79 -1.14 -3.71
C ARG A 206 -1.17 -2.53 -3.67
N THR A 207 -1.88 -3.53 -4.19
CA THR A 207 -1.28 -4.81 -4.61
C THR A 207 -1.40 -4.96 -6.12
N ALA A 208 -0.55 -5.77 -6.74
CA ALA A 208 -0.58 -6.00 -8.18
C ALA A 208 -0.65 -7.48 -8.51
N VAL A 209 -1.48 -7.82 -9.49
CA VAL A 209 -1.68 -9.16 -10.04
C VAL A 209 -1.42 -9.08 -11.55
N ARG A 210 -0.67 -10.05 -12.08
CA ARG A 210 -0.26 -10.08 -13.49
C ARG A 210 -1.10 -11.09 -14.25
N ILE A 211 -1.47 -10.74 -15.49
CA ILE A 211 -2.04 -11.67 -16.45
C ILE A 211 -0.94 -12.10 -17.43
N ASP A 212 -0.75 -13.40 -17.56
CA ASP A 212 0.07 -14.02 -18.60
C ASP A 212 -0.48 -15.43 -18.84
N VAL A 213 -1.34 -15.56 -19.86
CA VAL A 213 -2.09 -16.79 -20.14
C VAL A 213 -1.14 -17.94 -20.48
N GLU A 214 -0.06 -17.68 -21.21
CA GLU A 214 0.91 -18.71 -21.60
C GLU A 214 1.67 -19.27 -20.39
N LYS A 215 1.93 -18.42 -19.39
CA LYS A 215 2.56 -18.80 -18.13
C LYS A 215 1.58 -19.24 -17.04
N GLY A 216 0.27 -19.25 -17.33
CA GLY A 216 -0.77 -19.61 -16.36
C GLY A 216 -0.89 -18.63 -15.20
N LEU A 217 -0.67 -17.34 -15.46
CA LEU A 217 -0.81 -16.26 -14.48
C LEU A 217 -2.16 -15.54 -14.64
N PRO A 218 -2.78 -15.11 -13.52
CA PRO A 218 -2.26 -15.20 -12.16
C PRO A 218 -2.41 -16.60 -11.56
N THR A 219 -1.45 -16.99 -10.73
CA THR A 219 -1.56 -18.22 -9.94
C THR A 219 -2.59 -18.04 -8.83
N GLN A 220 -3.18 -19.15 -8.39
CA GLN A 220 -4.10 -19.13 -7.25
C GLN A 220 -3.45 -18.56 -5.98
N LEU A 221 -2.13 -18.76 -5.81
CA LEU A 221 -1.38 -18.22 -4.68
C LEU A 221 -1.32 -16.70 -4.73
N ALA A 222 -1.03 -16.09 -5.90
CA ALA A 222 -1.00 -14.65 -6.03
C ALA A 222 -2.37 -14.00 -5.80
N VAL A 223 -3.44 -14.62 -6.31
CA VAL A 223 -4.82 -14.16 -6.06
C VAL A 223 -5.14 -14.22 -4.56
N GLN A 224 -4.82 -15.33 -3.90
CA GLN A 224 -5.07 -15.50 -2.47
C GLN A 224 -4.25 -14.53 -1.62
N GLU A 225 -2.97 -14.35 -1.91
CA GLU A 225 -2.09 -13.44 -1.17
C GLU A 225 -2.55 -11.99 -1.33
N ALA A 226 -2.91 -11.56 -2.55
CA ALA A 226 -3.45 -10.24 -2.80
C ALA A 226 -4.75 -10.00 -1.99
N ALA A 227 -5.68 -10.94 -2.02
CA ALA A 227 -6.95 -10.84 -1.29
C ALA A 227 -6.73 -10.79 0.24
N TRP A 228 -5.88 -11.66 0.79
CA TRP A 228 -5.60 -11.69 2.23
C TRP A 228 -4.81 -10.49 2.73
N GLY A 229 -3.82 -10.02 1.96
CA GLY A 229 -3.08 -8.81 2.28
C GLY A 229 -4.01 -7.61 2.40
N LEU A 230 -4.85 -7.41 1.38
CA LEU A 230 -5.83 -6.32 1.33
C LEU A 230 -6.88 -6.40 2.44
N ALA A 231 -7.39 -7.60 2.75
CA ALA A 231 -8.37 -7.77 3.82
C ALA A 231 -7.80 -7.41 5.21
N ARG A 232 -6.57 -7.84 5.50
CA ARG A 232 -5.87 -7.50 6.75
C ARG A 232 -5.60 -6.00 6.83
N TYR A 233 -5.07 -5.41 5.76
CA TYR A 233 -4.86 -3.96 5.64
C TYR A 233 -6.14 -3.17 5.92
N ALA A 234 -7.24 -3.53 5.25
CA ALA A 234 -8.50 -2.80 5.35
C ALA A 234 -9.05 -2.83 6.77
N ARG A 235 -8.99 -4.01 7.41
CA ARG A 235 -9.42 -4.18 8.79
C ARG A 235 -8.62 -3.29 9.76
N ILE A 236 -7.29 -3.32 9.65
CA ILE A 236 -6.40 -2.53 10.51
C ILE A 236 -6.66 -1.03 10.33
N CYS A 237 -6.86 -0.57 9.09
CA CYS A 237 -7.17 0.84 8.82
C CYS A 237 -8.47 1.30 9.48
N GLN A 238 -9.54 0.50 9.36
CA GLN A 238 -10.83 0.84 9.99
C GLN A 238 -10.71 0.92 11.52
N GLU A 239 -9.95 0.02 12.13
CA GLU A 239 -9.69 0.05 13.58
C GLU A 239 -8.89 1.29 14.01
N ALA A 240 -8.00 1.76 13.14
CA ALA A 240 -7.22 2.98 13.34
C ALA A 240 -7.93 4.28 12.89
N GLY A 241 -9.18 4.19 12.41
CA GLY A 241 -10.00 5.35 12.02
C GLY A 241 -9.76 5.87 10.60
N LEU A 242 -9.13 5.08 9.72
CA LEU A 242 -8.90 5.42 8.32
C LEU A 242 -9.80 4.61 7.39
N VAL A 243 -10.49 5.26 6.46
CA VAL A 243 -11.20 4.57 5.37
C VAL A 243 -10.18 3.87 4.45
N PRO A 244 -10.24 2.54 4.24
CA PRO A 244 -9.27 1.86 3.39
C PRO A 244 -9.67 1.91 1.91
N ILE A 245 -8.78 2.41 1.05
CA ILE A 245 -8.85 2.19 -0.40
C ILE A 245 -8.14 0.87 -0.69
N VAL A 246 -8.94 -0.13 -1.07
CA VAL A 246 -8.51 -1.46 -1.46
C VAL A 246 -8.21 -1.45 -2.95
N GLU A 247 -6.94 -1.51 -3.33
CA GLU A 247 -6.47 -1.41 -4.73
C GLU A 247 -5.85 -2.74 -5.20
N PRO A 248 -6.66 -3.70 -5.70
CA PRO A 248 -6.20 -4.93 -6.35
C PRO A 248 -5.91 -4.65 -7.83
N GLU A 249 -4.78 -4.04 -8.15
CA GLU A 249 -4.46 -3.71 -9.53
C GLU A 249 -4.20 -4.98 -10.35
N ILE A 250 -4.98 -5.16 -11.40
CA ILE A 250 -4.67 -6.12 -12.46
C ILE A 250 -3.82 -5.35 -13.48
N LEU A 251 -2.57 -5.80 -13.65
CA LEU A 251 -1.63 -5.14 -14.56
C LEU A 251 -2.12 -5.29 -16.00
N ILE A 252 -2.16 -4.16 -16.71
CA ILE A 252 -2.54 -4.11 -18.13
C ILE A 252 -1.44 -4.65 -19.06
N ASP A 253 -0.21 -4.79 -18.56
CA ASP A 253 0.91 -5.31 -19.34
C ASP A 253 0.61 -6.72 -19.89
N GLY A 254 0.67 -6.89 -21.20
CA GLY A 254 0.50 -8.18 -21.86
C GLY A 254 -0.06 -8.04 -23.28
N ILE A 255 -0.42 -9.19 -23.85
CA ILE A 255 -1.10 -9.29 -25.17
C ILE A 255 -2.53 -9.83 -25.05
N HIS A 256 -3.03 -9.94 -23.82
CA HIS A 256 -4.37 -10.43 -23.54
C HIS A 256 -5.42 -9.40 -23.98
N ASP A 257 -6.62 -9.87 -24.33
CA ASP A 257 -7.71 -9.01 -24.73
C ASP A 257 -8.51 -8.48 -23.52
N VAL A 258 -9.41 -7.54 -23.77
CA VAL A 258 -10.28 -6.95 -22.74
C VAL A 258 -11.23 -7.96 -22.09
N ALA A 259 -11.54 -9.07 -22.76
CA ALA A 259 -12.38 -10.11 -22.19
C ALA A 259 -11.62 -10.96 -21.15
N THR A 260 -10.29 -10.99 -21.26
CA THR A 260 -9.38 -11.70 -20.36
C THR A 260 -8.98 -10.85 -19.15
N THR A 261 -8.85 -9.53 -19.30
CA THR A 261 -8.56 -8.58 -18.20
C THR A 261 -9.63 -8.60 -17.11
#